data_AF-A0A0K2TN86-F1
#
_entry.id   AF-A0A0K2TN86-F1
#
_cell.length_a   1.000
_cell.length_b   1.000
_cell.length_c   1.000
_cell.angle_alpha   90.00
_cell.angle_beta   90.00
_cell.angle_gamma   90.00
#
_symmetry.space_group_name_H-M   'P 1'
#
loop_
_entity.id
_entity.type
_entity.pdbx_description
1 polymer ?
#
loop_
_entity_poly.entity_id
_entity_poly.type
_entity_poly.pdbx_seq_one_letter_code
_entity_poly.pdbx_strand_id
1 'polypeptide(L)'
;MLPIATTTALGRSLLRNTTNWIKNGSCCYSDFSEEKKQNYERCLNEVTLLGRVGVHPQLRGSDERPCVTFSLATDQNFKNSSTNKFTTYTDWHNIAVFKEGLRQSVYEGIEKGQRALVKGRIRYSTIEDKSGVTRNMVSIIADQVISFK
;
A
#
# COMPACT_ATOMS: atom_id res chain seq x y z
N MET A 1 -84.53 -16.80 25.63
CA MET A 1 -84.03 -15.41 25.70
C MET A 1 -84.27 -14.77 24.33
N LEU A 2 -85.23 -13.83 24.30
CA LEU A 2 -85.46 -12.67 23.43
C LEU A 2 -85.47 -12.74 21.87
N PRO A 3 -86.19 -11.81 21.20
CA PRO A 3 -86.73 -11.95 19.84
C PRO A 3 -86.06 -11.05 18.76
N ILE A 4 -86.44 -11.36 17.52
CA ILE A 4 -86.63 -10.54 16.29
C ILE A 4 -86.27 -9.05 16.36
N ALA A 5 -85.47 -8.57 15.39
CA ALA A 5 -85.70 -7.29 14.71
C ALA A 5 -84.89 -7.16 13.39
N THR A 6 -85.60 -6.67 12.39
CA THR A 6 -85.23 -6.22 11.05
C THR A 6 -84.43 -4.91 11.01
N THR A 7 -83.87 -4.62 9.82
CA THR A 7 -83.82 -3.30 9.16
C THR A 7 -82.47 -2.57 9.00
N THR A 8 -82.15 -2.35 7.73
CA THR A 8 -81.65 -1.12 7.05
C THR A 8 -80.56 -0.23 7.66
N ALA A 9 -79.73 0.27 6.72
CA ALA A 9 -79.43 1.69 6.47
C ALA A 9 -77.94 2.09 6.54
N LEU A 10 -77.47 2.48 5.36
CA LEU A 10 -76.64 3.65 5.07
C LEU A 10 -76.50 4.69 6.19
N GLY A 11 -75.29 5.22 6.35
CA GLY A 11 -75.06 6.52 7.01
C GLY A 11 -73.80 6.48 7.87
N ARG A 12 -72.68 6.98 7.36
CA ARG A 12 -72.22 8.38 7.44
C ARG A 12 -71.40 8.68 8.70
N SER A 13 -70.45 9.57 8.45
CA SER A 13 -69.72 10.45 9.35
C SER A 13 -68.72 9.83 10.32
N LEU A 14 -67.46 9.97 9.90
CA LEU A 14 -66.50 10.88 10.52
C LEU A 14 -66.60 10.98 12.05
N LEU A 15 -65.88 10.07 12.71
CA LEU A 15 -65.28 10.37 14.01
C LEU A 15 -63.78 10.26 13.84
N ARG A 16 -63.12 11.42 13.90
CA ARG A 16 -61.71 11.49 14.24
C ARG A 16 -61.60 11.12 15.72
N ASN A 17 -60.68 10.22 16.05
CA ASN A 17 -59.43 10.54 16.73
C ASN A 17 -58.97 9.40 17.67
N THR A 18 -57.65 9.25 17.73
CA THR A 18 -56.86 8.57 18.79
C THR A 18 -57.07 7.08 19.05
N THR A 19 -56.11 6.25 18.65
CA THR A 19 -55.27 5.38 19.52
C THR A 19 -54.43 4.39 18.69
N ASN A 20 -53.22 4.81 18.33
CA ASN A 20 -51.94 4.23 18.76
C ASN A 20 -51.74 2.67 18.86
N TRP A 21 -50.70 2.20 18.15
CA TRP A 21 -49.80 1.02 18.35
C TRP A 21 -49.90 -0.26 17.46
N ILE A 22 -48.79 -0.45 16.70
CA ILE A 22 -48.01 -1.66 16.40
C ILE A 22 -48.39 -2.59 15.21
N LYS A 23 -47.50 -2.51 14.20
CA LYS A 23 -46.78 -3.54 13.42
C LYS A 23 -47.56 -4.77 12.90
N ASN A 24 -47.55 -4.95 11.58
CA ASN A 24 -46.71 -5.97 10.90
C ASN A 24 -46.87 -5.94 9.36
N GLY A 25 -45.77 -5.65 8.66
CA GLY A 25 -45.37 -6.27 7.39
C GLY A 25 -46.20 -6.02 6.12
N SER A 26 -45.73 -5.12 5.25
CA SER A 26 -44.94 -5.52 4.07
C SER A 26 -44.28 -4.29 3.47
N CYS A 27 -42.97 -4.22 3.64
CA CYS A 27 -42.10 -3.22 3.06
C CYS A 27 -41.94 -3.53 1.57
N CYS A 28 -42.54 -2.72 0.69
CA CYS A 28 -42.07 -2.58 -0.68
C CYS A 28 -41.07 -1.41 -0.70
N TYR A 29 -39.85 -1.67 -0.23
CA TYR A 29 -38.71 -0.80 -0.50
C TYR A 29 -37.84 -1.54 -1.50
N SER A 30 -37.87 -1.07 -2.73
CA SER A 30 -37.02 -1.54 -3.81
C SER A 30 -35.57 -1.51 -3.36
N ASP A 31 -34.93 -2.67 -3.35
CA ASP A 31 -33.50 -2.83 -3.16
C ASP A 31 -32.74 -2.02 -4.22
N PHE A 32 -32.27 -0.84 -3.82
CA PHE A 32 -31.28 -0.08 -4.57
C PHE A 32 -29.92 -0.46 -4.00
N SER A 33 -29.27 -1.44 -4.63
CA SER A 33 -27.88 -1.77 -4.34
C SER A 33 -27.00 -0.58 -4.72
N GLU A 34 -26.53 0.18 -3.73
CA GLU A 34 -25.50 1.20 -3.92
C GLU A 34 -24.20 0.52 -4.39
N GLU A 35 -23.96 0.49 -5.70
CA GLU A 35 -22.63 0.23 -6.23
C GLU A 35 -21.70 1.37 -5.79
N LYS A 36 -20.93 1.15 -4.73
CA LYS A 36 -19.85 2.06 -4.33
C LYS A 36 -18.83 2.13 -5.47
N LYS A 37 -18.90 3.18 -6.26
CA LYS A 37 -17.84 3.58 -7.20
C LYS A 37 -16.59 3.88 -6.36
N GLN A 38 -15.70 2.90 -6.22
CA GLN A 38 -14.42 3.11 -5.54
C GLN A 38 -13.60 4.08 -6.38
N ASN A 39 -13.53 5.34 -5.93
CA ASN A 39 -12.55 6.29 -6.43
C ASN A 39 -11.16 5.79 -6.01
N TYR A 40 -10.46 5.14 -6.93
CA TYR A 40 -9.04 4.88 -6.77
C TYR A 40 -8.28 6.18 -7.03
N GLU A 41 -7.88 6.86 -5.95
CA GLU A 41 -6.87 7.90 -6.05
C GLU A 41 -5.57 7.27 -6.57
N ARG A 42 -4.99 7.87 -7.61
CA ARG A 42 -3.72 7.41 -8.16
C ARG A 42 -2.58 8.03 -7.34
N CYS A 43 -1.92 7.21 -6.53
CA CYS A 43 -0.68 7.61 -5.84
C CYS A 43 0.55 7.26 -6.71
N LEU A 44 1.63 8.03 -6.55
CA LEU A 44 2.93 7.76 -7.18
C LEU A 44 3.98 7.47 -6.10
N ASN A 45 4.67 6.34 -6.24
CA ASN A 45 5.86 6.01 -5.46
C ASN A 45 6.95 5.60 -6.45
N GLU A 46 7.90 6.51 -6.65
CA GLU A 46 9.01 6.33 -7.58
C GLU A 46 10.30 6.84 -6.93
N VAL A 47 11.35 6.05 -7.04
CA VAL A 47 12.70 6.40 -6.60
C VAL A 47 13.66 6.15 -7.73
N THR A 48 14.52 7.14 -7.98
CA THR A 48 15.63 7.05 -8.92
C THR A 48 16.91 7.41 -8.19
N LEU A 49 17.86 6.47 -8.14
CA LEU A 49 19.15 6.63 -7.51
C LEU A 49 20.27 6.41 -8.52
N LEU A 50 21.30 7.23 -8.43
CA LEU A 50 22.57 7.03 -9.11
C LEU A 50 23.67 6.99 -8.06
N GLY A 51 24.36 5.86 -7.95
CA GLY A 51 25.30 5.65 -6.86
C GLY A 51 26.36 4.61 -7.17
N ARG A 52 27.14 4.26 -6.14
CA ARG A 52 28.15 3.20 -6.21
C ARG A 52 27.74 2.00 -5.38
N VAL A 53 28.01 0.80 -5.88
CA VAL A 53 27.69 -0.44 -5.19
C VAL A 53 28.70 -0.69 -4.07
N GLY A 54 28.23 -0.82 -2.83
CA GLY A 54 29.08 -1.03 -1.66
C GLY A 54 29.50 -2.47 -1.44
N VAL A 55 28.57 -3.40 -1.71
CA VAL A 55 28.73 -4.84 -1.49
C VAL A 55 28.27 -5.56 -2.75
N HIS A 56 29.00 -6.62 -3.13
CA HIS A 56 28.62 -7.48 -4.25
C HIS A 56 27.18 -7.98 -4.07
N PRO A 57 26.37 -8.06 -5.16
CA PRO A 57 25.02 -8.59 -5.08
C PRO A 57 24.97 -10.01 -4.48
N GLN A 58 24.07 -10.22 -3.53
CA GLN A 58 23.88 -11.51 -2.86
C GLN A 58 22.49 -12.06 -3.18
N LEU A 59 22.42 -13.34 -3.54
CA LEU A 59 21.17 -14.09 -3.60
C LEU A 59 20.65 -14.31 -2.17
N ARG A 60 19.39 -13.94 -1.97
CA ARG A 60 18.63 -14.02 -0.73
C ARG A 60 17.21 -14.51 -1.07
N GLY A 61 16.39 -14.70 -0.03
CA GLY A 61 15.01 -15.14 -0.18
C GLY A 61 14.84 -16.65 -0.02
N SER A 62 13.60 -17.08 -0.14
CA SER A 62 13.20 -18.49 -0.13
C SER A 62 13.07 -18.99 -1.57
N ASP A 63 13.04 -20.31 -1.78
CA ASP A 63 12.92 -20.93 -3.11
C ASP A 63 11.68 -20.42 -3.87
N GLU A 64 10.58 -20.12 -3.18
CA GLU A 64 9.36 -19.56 -3.76
C GLU A 64 9.51 -18.10 -4.21
N ARG A 65 10.37 -17.33 -3.54
CA ARG A 65 10.55 -15.88 -3.78
C ARG A 65 12.02 -15.50 -3.66
N PRO A 66 12.85 -15.88 -4.63
CA PRO A 66 14.27 -15.54 -4.57
C PRO A 66 14.45 -14.07 -4.91
N CYS A 67 15.35 -13.40 -4.21
CA CYS A 67 15.68 -11.99 -4.43
C CYS A 67 17.20 -11.80 -4.48
N VAL A 68 17.66 -10.77 -5.17
CA VAL A 68 19.06 -10.33 -5.07
C VAL A 68 19.09 -8.99 -4.35
N THR A 69 19.96 -8.89 -3.36
CA THR A 69 20.11 -7.70 -2.54
C THR A 69 21.52 -7.14 -2.65
N PHE A 70 21.64 -5.82 -2.69
CA PHE A 70 22.91 -5.12 -2.62
C PHE A 70 22.74 -3.73 -1.99
N SER A 71 23.86 -3.15 -1.56
CA SER A 71 23.90 -1.81 -0.97
C SER A 71 24.40 -0.79 -1.99
N LEU A 72 23.74 0.36 -2.09
CA LEU A 72 24.10 1.47 -2.96
C LEU A 72 24.42 2.71 -2.13
N ALA A 73 25.59 3.30 -2.34
CA ALA A 73 25.99 4.56 -1.75
C ALA A 73 25.61 5.74 -2.65
N THR A 74 25.01 6.77 -2.06
CA THR A 74 24.82 8.08 -2.69
C THR A 74 25.49 9.16 -1.86
N ASP A 75 26.32 9.98 -2.50
CA ASP A 75 27.09 11.03 -1.83
C ASP A 75 26.50 12.42 -2.10
N GLN A 76 26.45 13.25 -1.06
CA GLN A 76 26.07 14.66 -1.14
C GLN A 76 27.22 15.51 -0.59
N ASN A 77 27.70 16.46 -1.39
CA ASN A 77 28.78 17.36 -1.00
C ASN A 77 28.20 18.71 -0.54
N PHE A 78 28.52 19.10 0.69
CA PHE A 78 28.10 20.37 1.26
C PHE A 78 29.32 21.24 1.53
N LYS A 79 29.21 22.53 1.18
CA LYS A 79 30.20 23.54 1.56
C LYS A 79 29.76 24.18 2.87
N ASN A 80 30.59 24.10 3.90
CA ASN A 80 30.33 24.78 5.16
C ASN A 80 30.75 26.26 5.04
N SER A 81 29.79 27.17 5.16
CA SER A 81 30.01 28.62 5.01
C SER A 81 30.97 29.21 6.06
N SER A 82 31.02 28.64 7.26
CA SER A 82 31.85 29.16 8.36
C SER A 82 33.31 28.74 8.24
N THR A 83 33.57 27.53 7.75
CA THR A 83 34.92 26.96 7.67
C THR A 83 35.49 26.90 6.25
N ASN A 84 34.69 27.22 5.23
CA ASN A 84 35.01 27.08 3.80
C ASN A 84 35.48 25.67 3.38
N LYS A 85 35.22 24.64 4.20
CA LYS A 85 35.55 23.24 3.91
C LYS A 85 34.39 22.53 3.24
N PHE A 86 34.70 21.57 2.38
CA PHE A 86 33.73 20.64 1.80
C PHE A 86 33.60 19.41 2.70
N THR A 87 32.37 19.06 3.06
CA THR A 87 32.03 17.85 3.79
C THR A 87 31.16 16.96 2.91
N THR A 88 31.49 15.67 2.83
CA THR A 88 30.71 14.67 2.09
C THR A 88 29.87 13.86 3.07
N TYR A 89 28.57 13.75 2.79
CA TYR A 89 27.64 12.87 3.49
C TYR A 89 27.26 11.72 2.55
N THR A 90 27.30 10.49 3.07
CA THR A 90 26.99 9.29 2.29
C THR A 90 25.78 8.58 2.89
N ASP A 91 24.74 8.42 2.08
CA ASP A 91 23.57 7.62 2.41
C ASP A 91 23.69 6.22 1.78
N TRP A 92 23.38 5.20 2.58
CA TRP A 92 23.40 3.80 2.15
C TRP A 92 21.98 3.28 1.95
N HIS A 93 21.68 2.88 0.72
CA HIS A 93 20.36 2.38 0.33
C HIS A 93 20.39 0.87 0.16
N ASN A 94 19.43 0.18 0.78
CA ASN A 94 19.24 -1.25 0.56
C ASN A 94 18.37 -1.48 -0.67
N ILE A 95 18.94 -2.11 -1.70
CA ILE A 95 18.24 -2.41 -2.96
C ILE A 95 17.88 -3.89 -2.99
N ALA A 96 16.61 -4.19 -3.27
CA ALA A 96 16.09 -5.53 -3.43
C ALA A 96 15.50 -5.73 -4.84
N VAL A 97 16.01 -6.74 -5.54
CA VAL A 97 15.60 -7.11 -6.90
C VAL A 97 14.82 -8.42 -6.84
N PHE A 98 13.56 -8.36 -7.26
CA PHE A 98 12.68 -9.54 -7.32
C PHE A 98 12.42 -10.04 -8.75
N LYS A 99 12.56 -9.17 -9.76
CA LYS A 99 12.28 -9.52 -11.15
C LYS A 99 13.33 -10.50 -11.68
N GLU A 100 12.90 -11.68 -12.11
CA GLU A 100 13.77 -12.81 -12.47
C GLU A 100 14.86 -12.45 -13.49
N GLY A 101 14.48 -11.89 -14.65
CA GLY A 101 15.46 -11.52 -15.68
C GLY A 101 16.44 -10.44 -15.24
N LEU A 102 16.02 -9.53 -14.36
CA LEU A 102 16.89 -8.49 -13.83
C LEU A 102 17.82 -9.03 -12.74
N ARG A 103 17.36 -10.02 -11.98
CA ARG A 103 18.10 -10.66 -10.89
C ARG A 103 19.37 -11.32 -11.40
N GLN A 104 19.28 -12.12 -12.47
CA GLN A 104 20.46 -12.77 -13.07
C GLN A 104 21.45 -11.74 -13.60
N SER A 105 20.95 -10.76 -14.36
CA SER A 105 21.79 -9.69 -14.92
C SER A 105 22.49 -8.86 -13.85
N VAL A 106 21.84 -8.58 -12.72
CA VAL A 106 22.45 -7.86 -11.60
C VAL A 106 23.48 -8.73 -10.89
N TYR A 107 23.17 -10.00 -10.65
CA TYR A 107 24.07 -10.91 -9.93
C TYR A 107 25.38 -11.15 -10.68
N GLU A 108 25.32 -11.32 -12.00
CA GLU A 108 26.50 -11.55 -12.84
C GLU A 108 27.16 -10.25 -13.32
N GLY A 109 26.37 -9.19 -13.49
CA GLY A 109 26.81 -7.97 -14.15
C GLY A 109 27.40 -6.91 -13.21
N ILE A 110 27.03 -6.93 -11.93
CA ILE A 110 27.40 -5.91 -10.96
C ILE A 110 28.49 -6.38 -10.01
N GLU A 111 29.55 -5.59 -9.92
CA GLU A 111 30.64 -5.77 -8.97
C GLU A 111 30.68 -4.64 -7.92
N LYS A 112 31.38 -4.89 -6.82
CA LYS A 112 31.63 -3.87 -5.78
C LYS A 112 32.36 -2.67 -6.40
N GLY A 113 31.90 -1.47 -6.08
CA GLY A 113 32.50 -0.19 -6.50
C GLY A 113 32.00 0.34 -7.84
N GLN A 114 31.28 -0.48 -8.62
CA GLN A 114 30.69 -0.06 -9.89
C GLN A 114 29.60 0.99 -9.67
N ARG A 115 29.42 1.86 -10.67
CA ARG A 115 28.32 2.81 -10.71
C ARG A 115 27.07 2.11 -11.23
N ALA A 116 25.94 2.37 -10.60
CA ALA A 116 24.64 1.87 -11.01
C ALA A 116 23.56 2.94 -10.88
N LEU A 117 22.68 3.00 -11.89
CA LEU A 117 21.41 3.69 -11.84
C LEU A 117 20.34 2.67 -11.45
N VAL A 118 19.57 2.98 -10.41
CA VAL A 118 18.49 2.15 -9.90
C VAL A 118 17.20 2.96 -9.96
N LYS A 119 16.17 2.42 -10.62
CA LYS A 119 14.81 2.95 -10.60
C LYS A 119 13.87 1.93 -9.97
N GLY A 120 13.00 2.39 -9.09
CA GLY A 120 12.13 1.51 -8.33
C GLY A 120 11.16 2.26 -7.42
N ARG A 121 10.79 1.61 -6.32
CA ARG A 121 9.85 2.12 -5.32
C ARG A 121 10.31 1.81 -3.90
N ILE A 122 9.97 2.66 -2.94
CA ILE A 122 10.28 2.40 -1.53
C ILE A 122 9.26 1.44 -0.94
N ARG A 123 9.75 0.46 -0.17
CA ARG A 123 8.98 -0.49 0.63
C ARG A 123 9.46 -0.40 2.07
N TYR A 124 8.55 -0.06 2.97
CA TYR A 124 8.73 -0.23 4.40
C TYR A 124 8.27 -1.63 4.79
N SER A 125 9.06 -2.33 5.58
CA SER A 125 8.73 -3.64 6.14
C SER A 125 9.15 -3.69 7.58
N THR A 126 8.40 -4.44 8.38
CA THR A 126 8.69 -4.64 9.79
C THR A 126 9.24 -6.06 9.97
N ILE A 127 10.35 -6.17 10.69
CA ILE A 127 11.02 -7.45 10.98
C ILE A 127 11.11 -7.60 12.49
N GLU A 128 10.70 -8.74 13.02
CA GLU A 128 10.87 -9.07 14.43
C GLU A 128 12.16 -9.88 14.62
N ASP A 129 13.01 -9.42 15.53
CA ASP A 129 14.19 -10.19 15.92
C ASP A 129 13.82 -11.36 16.85
N LYS A 130 14.75 -12.30 17.01
CA LYS A 130 14.62 -13.43 17.96
C LYS A 130 14.38 -12.99 19.41
N SER A 131 14.74 -11.76 19.76
CA SER A 131 14.53 -11.17 21.08
C SER A 131 13.15 -10.50 21.23
N GLY A 132 12.26 -10.61 20.24
CA GLY A 132 10.92 -10.00 20.24
C GLY A 132 10.90 -8.50 19.96
N VAL A 133 12.02 -7.91 19.50
CA VAL A 133 12.09 -6.49 19.17
C VAL A 133 11.70 -6.27 17.71
N THR A 134 10.70 -5.42 17.51
CA THR A 134 10.20 -5.01 16.20
C THR A 134 11.10 -3.93 15.59
N ARG A 135 11.70 -4.20 14.43
CA ARG A 135 12.56 -3.27 13.68
C ARG A 135 11.92 -2.87 12.37
N ASN A 136 11.96 -1.56 12.07
CA ASN A 136 11.55 -1.03 10.78
C ASN A 136 12.71 -1.12 9.80
N MET A 137 12.47 -1.74 8.66
CA MET A 137 13.41 -1.85 7.55
C MET A 137 12.86 -1.10 6.35
N VAL A 138 13.74 -0.32 5.71
CA VAL A 138 13.44 0.36 4.46
C VAL A 138 14.22 -0.33 3.35
N SER A 139 13.53 -0.73 2.31
CA SER A 139 14.15 -1.34 1.12
C SER A 139 13.59 -0.69 -0.14
N ILE A 140 14.43 -0.55 -1.15
CA ILE A 140 14.03 -0.06 -2.46
C ILE A 140 13.84 -1.29 -3.35
N ILE A 141 12.62 -1.48 -3.82
CA ILE A 141 12.29 -2.53 -4.78
C ILE A 141 12.64 -2.02 -6.16
N ALA A 142 13.67 -2.59 -6.77
CA ALA A 142 14.15 -2.17 -8.07
C ALA A 142 13.28 -2.75 -9.20
N ASP A 143 12.78 -1.86 -10.05
CA ASP A 143 12.07 -2.21 -11.29
C ASP A 143 13.01 -2.20 -12.49
N GLN A 144 14.03 -1.34 -12.46
CA GLN A 144 15.08 -1.24 -13.46
C GLN A 144 16.43 -0.94 -12.81
N VAL A 145 17.48 -1.57 -13.33
CA VAL A 145 18.87 -1.34 -12.92
C VAL A 145 19.72 -1.25 -14.18
N ILE A 146 20.56 -0.24 -14.25
CA ILE A 146 21.53 -0.03 -15.32
C ILE A 146 22.89 0.13 -14.66
N SER A 147 23.80 -0.81 -14.95
CA SER A 147 25.19 -0.75 -14.50
C SER A 147 26.06 -0.13 -15.58
N PHE A 148 27.03 0.70 -15.17
CA PHE A 148 28.04 1.26 -16.06
C PHE A 148 29.31 0.41 -15.95
N LYS A 149 29.77 -0.14 -17.07
CA LYS A 149 31.07 -0.82 -17.19
C LYS A 149 32.11 0.13 -17.75
#